data_AF-A0A8B6C9M9-F1
#
_entry.id   AF-A0A8B6C9M9-F1
#
_cell.length_a   1.000
_cell.length_b   1.000
_cell.length_c   1.000
_cell.angle_alpha   90.00
_cell.angle_beta   90.00
_cell.angle_gamma   90.00
#
_symmetry.space_group_name_H-M   'P 1'
#
loop_
_entity.id
_entity.type
_entity.pdbx_description
1 polymer ?
#
loop_
_entity_poly.entity_id
_entity_poly.type
_entity_poly.pdbx_seq_one_letter_code
_entity_poly.pdbx_strand_id
1 'polypeptide(L)'
;QKIQISSKTYTVKEAMLIFILQEGGLNFNNVAGAKLEEDSVTVDENPSCPSGYTVVGDTCVMCGKGTYRNDTTMSCEFCPIGSYQPNVGQKVCTSCQPPKTTLTYGSNSSADCIDDCEPGQYYDIGNSVCAQCERHHYQDMSGQEFCYSCPLGMKTSQKGSNSSESCYSMYNL
;
A
#
# COMPACT_ATOMS: atom_id res chain seq x y z
N GLN A 1 25.00 45.63 -0.52
CA GLN A 1 24.01 45.49 0.57
C GLN A 1 24.56 44.49 1.59
N LYS A 2 24.35 44.69 2.89
CA LYS A 2 24.89 43.84 3.97
C LYS A 2 23.73 43.34 4.84
N ILE A 3 23.83 42.12 5.37
CA ILE A 3 22.81 41.48 6.19
C ILE A 3 23.43 41.02 7.51
N GLN A 4 22.68 41.05 8.61
CA GLN A 4 23.13 40.55 9.90
C GLN A 4 22.50 39.21 10.24
N ILE A 5 23.34 38.27 10.67
CA ILE A 5 22.95 36.95 11.17
C ILE A 5 23.78 36.70 12.43
N SER A 6 23.13 36.39 13.55
CA SER A 6 23.79 36.03 14.82
C SER A 6 24.97 36.94 15.20
N SER A 7 24.73 38.26 15.18
CA SER A 7 25.70 39.32 15.56
C SER A 7 26.89 39.52 14.61
N LYS A 8 26.96 38.81 13.48
CA LYS A 8 27.96 39.01 12.43
C LYS A 8 27.32 39.66 11.20
N THR A 9 28.09 40.52 10.54
CA THR A 9 27.64 41.22 9.33
C THR A 9 28.25 40.55 8.12
N TYR A 10 27.40 40.09 7.21
CA TYR A 10 27.78 39.43 5.97
C TYR A 10 27.39 40.31 4.79
N THR A 11 28.12 40.21 3.69
CA THR A 11 27.62 40.64 2.39
C THR A 11 26.46 39.73 1.97
N VAL A 12 25.57 40.21 1.10
CA VAL A 12 24.47 39.38 0.58
C VAL A 12 25.00 38.08 -0.06
N LYS A 13 26.13 38.15 -0.76
CA LYS A 13 26.78 36.99 -1.38
C LYS A 13 27.21 35.95 -0.33
N GLU A 14 27.87 36.39 0.74
CA GLU A 14 28.31 35.50 1.82
C GLU A 14 27.13 34.88 2.58
N ALA A 15 26.09 35.68 2.86
CA ALA A 15 24.88 35.19 3.50
C ALA A 15 24.15 34.14 2.65
N MET A 16 24.02 34.37 1.33
CA MET A 16 23.44 33.38 0.41
C MET A 16 24.22 32.08 0.40
N LEU A 17 25.56 32.13 0.35
CA LEU A 17 26.42 30.95 0.38
C LEU A 17 26.23 30.11 1.65
N ILE A 18 26.15 30.77 2.81
CA ILE A 18 25.92 30.10 4.10
C ILE A 18 24.54 29.43 4.12
N PHE A 19 23.48 30.17 3.79
CA PHE A 19 22.13 29.61 3.80
C PHE A 19 21.96 28.44 2.81
N ILE A 20 22.53 28.56 1.61
CA ILE A 20 22.37 27.57 0.55
C ILE A 20 23.18 26.30 0.83
N LEU A 21 24.47 26.43 1.18
CA LEU A 21 25.38 25.28 1.30
C LEU A 21 25.48 24.71 2.72
N GLN A 22 25.30 25.53 3.76
CA GLN A 22 25.55 25.12 5.15
C GLN A 22 24.25 24.91 5.95
N GLU A 23 23.16 25.59 5.59
CA GLU A 23 21.87 25.48 6.29
C GLU A 23 20.80 24.72 5.49
N GLY A 24 21.16 24.09 4.37
CA GLY A 24 20.22 23.27 3.58
C GLY A 24 19.12 24.08 2.90
N GLY A 25 19.38 25.35 2.56
CA GLY A 25 18.43 26.23 1.88
C GLY A 25 18.01 25.76 0.49
N LEU A 26 18.77 24.85 -0.14
CA LEU A 26 18.37 24.15 -1.35
C LEU A 26 17.82 22.77 -1.01
N ASN A 27 16.53 22.55 -1.31
CA ASN A 27 15.87 21.26 -1.15
C ASN A 27 15.43 20.75 -2.52
N PHE A 28 16.07 19.68 -2.99
CA PHE A 28 15.75 19.02 -4.26
C PHE A 28 15.04 17.69 -4.08
N ASN A 29 14.52 17.37 -2.89
CA ASN A 29 13.84 16.10 -2.62
C ASN A 29 12.64 15.84 -3.55
N ASN A 30 12.10 16.89 -4.16
CA ASN A 30 10.97 16.83 -5.09
C ASN A 30 11.39 16.80 -6.57
N VAL A 31 12.68 16.92 -6.89
CA VAL A 31 13.22 16.90 -8.26
C VAL A 31 13.86 15.54 -8.49
N ALA A 32 13.28 14.76 -9.41
CA ALA A 32 13.75 13.40 -9.64
C ALA A 32 15.17 13.40 -10.25
N GLY A 33 16.07 12.58 -9.69
CA GLY A 33 17.45 12.49 -10.15
C GLY A 33 18.38 13.62 -9.70
N ALA A 34 17.88 14.64 -9.00
CA ALA A 34 18.73 15.71 -8.48
C ALA A 34 19.61 15.22 -7.31
N LYS A 35 20.92 15.32 -7.46
CA LYS A 35 21.91 15.10 -6.41
C LYS A 35 22.65 16.40 -6.14
N LEU A 36 22.69 16.80 -4.88
CA LEU A 36 23.51 17.92 -4.43
C LEU A 36 24.91 17.39 -4.10
N GLU A 37 25.89 17.80 -4.88
CA GLU A 37 27.33 17.64 -4.60
C GLU A 37 27.84 18.93 -3.91
N GLU A 38 29.10 18.94 -3.45
CA GLU A 38 29.67 20.04 -2.64
C GLU A 38 29.48 21.45 -3.26
N ASP A 39 29.50 21.57 -4.58
CA ASP A 39 29.38 22.83 -5.31
C ASP A 39 28.54 22.74 -6.60
N SER A 40 27.86 21.62 -6.84
CA SER A 40 27.05 21.42 -8.06
C SER A 40 25.78 20.62 -7.79
N VAL A 41 24.76 20.86 -8.63
CA VAL A 41 23.56 20.02 -8.69
C VAL A 41 23.65 19.22 -9.97
N THR A 42 23.75 17.90 -9.85
CA THR A 42 23.68 17.00 -10.99
C THR A 42 22.27 16.45 -11.10
N VAL A 43 21.78 16.25 -12.32
CA VAL A 43 20.51 15.56 -12.58
C VAL A 43 20.87 14.28 -13.31
N ASP A 44 20.63 13.15 -12.66
CA ASP A 44 20.90 11.82 -13.20
C ASP A 44 20.02 11.57 -14.44
N GLU A 45 20.60 11.01 -15.51
CA GLU A 45 19.84 10.60 -16.70
C GLU A 45 18.82 9.50 -16.37
N ASN A 46 19.03 8.77 -15.26
CA ASN A 46 18.06 7.86 -14.69
C ASN A 46 17.47 8.45 -13.40
N PRO A 47 16.35 9.18 -13.48
CA PRO A 47 15.78 9.88 -12.34
C PRO A 47 15.46 8.90 -11.21
N SER A 48 15.98 9.18 -10.01
CA SER A 48 15.69 8.42 -8.80
C SER A 48 15.21 9.35 -7.70
N CYS A 49 14.39 8.81 -6.80
CA CYS A 49 13.83 9.55 -5.67
C CYS A 49 14.33 8.99 -4.35
N PRO A 50 14.36 9.80 -3.29
CA PRO A 50 14.67 9.34 -1.94
C PRO A 50 13.75 8.18 -1.50
N SER A 51 14.20 7.43 -0.51
CA SER A 51 13.38 6.38 0.12
C SER A 51 12.03 6.93 0.57
N GLY A 52 10.96 6.18 0.30
CA GLY A 52 9.58 6.59 0.61
C GLY A 52 8.90 7.43 -0.49
N TYR A 53 9.60 7.77 -1.56
CA TYR A 53 9.05 8.47 -2.73
C TYR A 53 9.13 7.59 -3.96
N THR A 54 8.49 7.95 -5.07
CA THR A 54 8.64 7.36 -6.40
C THR A 54 8.64 8.45 -7.47
N VAL A 55 9.16 8.13 -8.65
CA VAL A 55 9.26 9.06 -9.78
C VAL A 55 7.91 9.08 -10.50
N VAL A 56 7.31 10.26 -10.62
CA VAL A 56 6.12 10.50 -11.44
C VAL A 56 6.41 11.70 -12.33
N GLY A 57 6.55 11.44 -13.64
CA GLY A 57 7.14 12.43 -14.56
C GLY A 57 8.56 12.77 -14.12
N ASP A 58 8.82 14.05 -13.89
CA ASP A 58 10.12 14.56 -13.43
C ASP A 58 10.15 14.89 -11.93
N THR A 59 9.12 14.44 -11.19
CA THR A 59 8.93 14.79 -9.77
C THR A 59 8.97 13.57 -8.86
N CYS A 60 9.37 13.79 -7.61
CA CYS A 60 9.29 12.78 -6.57
C CYS A 60 7.98 12.91 -5.79
N VAL A 61 7.18 11.85 -5.82
CA VAL A 61 5.90 11.75 -5.12
C VAL A 61 6.02 10.75 -3.98
N MET A 62 5.60 11.13 -2.78
CA MET A 62 5.64 10.26 -1.61
C MET A 62 4.66 9.10 -1.73
N CYS A 63 5.06 7.90 -1.30
CA CYS A 63 4.15 6.75 -1.23
C CYS A 63 2.98 7.06 -0.28
N GLY A 64 1.76 6.93 -0.77
CA GLY A 64 0.55 7.19 0.00
C GLY A 64 0.27 6.13 1.06
N LYS A 65 -0.74 6.37 1.89
CA LYS A 65 -1.27 5.35 2.80
C LYS A 65 -1.77 4.15 1.99
N GLY A 66 -1.68 2.96 2.58
CA GLY A 66 -1.97 1.70 1.90
C GLY A 66 -0.93 1.29 0.88
N THR A 67 0.16 2.03 0.73
CA THR A 67 1.27 1.66 -0.16
C THR A 67 2.59 1.66 0.59
N TYR A 68 3.58 0.96 0.03
CA TYR A 68 4.95 0.99 0.50
C TYR A 68 5.92 1.18 -0.67
N ARG A 69 7.08 1.76 -0.39
CA ARG A 69 8.19 1.87 -1.33
C ARG A 69 8.85 0.50 -1.50
N ASN A 70 8.75 -0.08 -2.68
CA ASN A 70 9.54 -1.25 -3.08
C ASN A 70 10.86 -0.77 -3.71
N ASP A 71 11.99 -1.07 -3.05
CA ASP A 71 13.32 -0.64 -3.50
C ASP A 71 13.84 -1.44 -4.72
N THR A 72 13.24 -2.60 -5.03
CA THR A 72 13.58 -3.38 -6.23
C THR A 72 12.92 -2.78 -7.47
N THR A 73 11.64 -2.45 -7.40
CA THR A 73 10.89 -1.85 -8.52
C THR A 73 11.02 -0.33 -8.56
N MET A 74 11.57 0.28 -7.50
CA MET A 74 11.67 1.73 -7.30
C MET A 74 10.30 2.43 -7.41
N SER A 75 9.23 1.74 -7.01
CA SER A 75 7.85 2.20 -7.11
C SER A 75 7.10 2.11 -5.79
N CYS A 76 5.96 2.81 -5.69
CA CYS A 76 5.04 2.66 -4.57
C CYS A 76 4.04 1.55 -4.92
N GLU A 77 4.07 0.45 -4.16
CA GLU A 77 3.21 -0.72 -4.38
C GLU A 77 2.15 -0.80 -3.29
N PHE A 78 0.98 -1.32 -3.64
CA PHE A 78 -0.08 -1.54 -2.66
C PHE A 78 0.35 -2.56 -1.61
N CYS A 79 -0.06 -2.34 -0.37
CA CYS A 79 0.08 -3.35 0.66
C CYS A 79 -0.64 -4.64 0.22
N PRO A 80 0.02 -5.80 0.28
CA PRO A 80 -0.62 -7.06 -0.05
C PRO A 80 -1.76 -7.39 0.92
N ILE A 81 -2.68 -8.24 0.47
CA ILE A 81 -3.71 -8.86 1.32
C ILE A 81 -3.05 -9.44 2.58
N GLY A 82 -3.68 -9.19 3.74
CA GLY A 82 -3.14 -9.53 5.06
C GLY A 82 -2.23 -8.47 5.66
N SER A 83 -2.11 -7.29 5.04
CA SER A 83 -1.30 -6.19 5.57
C SER A 83 -1.90 -4.81 5.27
N TYR A 84 -1.47 -3.80 6.02
CA TYR A 84 -1.93 -2.43 5.89
C TYR A 84 -0.80 -1.41 6.14
N GLN A 85 -0.99 -0.16 5.71
CA GLN A 85 -0.05 0.91 6.00
C GLN A 85 -0.75 2.27 6.28
N PRO A 86 -0.80 2.73 7.53
CA PRO A 86 -1.52 3.95 7.89
C PRO A 86 -0.74 5.25 7.65
N ASN A 87 0.57 5.17 7.45
CA ASN A 87 1.45 6.31 7.30
C ASN A 87 1.98 6.43 5.86
N VAL A 88 2.30 7.65 5.45
CA VAL A 88 2.91 7.93 4.14
C VAL A 88 4.42 7.68 4.17
N GLY A 89 5.01 7.48 2.99
CA GLY A 89 6.46 7.36 2.79
C GLY A 89 7.10 6.12 3.40
N GLN A 90 6.30 5.10 3.73
CA GLN A 90 6.81 3.89 4.37
C GLN A 90 7.39 2.91 3.35
N LYS A 91 8.28 2.03 3.83
CA LYS A 91 8.96 1.01 3.01
C LYS A 91 8.43 -0.40 3.24
N VAL A 92 7.54 -0.56 4.22
CA VAL A 92 7.03 -1.86 4.67
C VAL A 92 5.57 -1.69 5.07
N CYS A 93 4.75 -2.68 4.76
CA CYS A 93 3.38 -2.77 5.29
C CYS A 93 3.37 -3.55 6.61
N THR A 94 2.49 -3.14 7.51
CA THR A 94 2.26 -3.83 8.78
C THR A 94 1.32 -5.01 8.55
N SER A 95 1.76 -6.22 8.89
CA SER A 95 0.92 -7.42 8.80
C SER A 95 -0.23 -7.40 9.82
N CYS A 96 -1.38 -7.94 9.44
CA CYS A 96 -2.43 -8.29 10.38
C CYS A 96 -1.95 -9.39 11.33
N GLN A 97 -2.43 -9.37 12.58
CA GLN A 97 -2.12 -10.41 13.55
C GLN A 97 -3.00 -11.64 13.25
N PRO A 98 -2.43 -12.83 12.99
CA PRO A 98 -3.21 -14.04 12.77
C PRO A 98 -4.21 -14.30 13.93
N PRO A 99 -5.43 -14.80 13.65
CA PRO A 99 -5.94 -15.29 12.35
C PRO A 99 -6.70 -14.21 11.56
N LYS A 100 -6.11 -13.02 11.38
CA LYS A 100 -6.74 -11.91 10.65
C LYS A 100 -6.07 -11.63 9.31
N THR A 101 -6.87 -11.12 8.39
CA THR A 101 -6.45 -10.70 7.05
C THR A 101 -7.13 -9.38 6.64
N THR A 102 -6.76 -8.86 5.49
CA THR A 102 -7.48 -7.75 4.84
C THR A 102 -8.19 -8.29 3.59
N LEU A 103 -9.38 -7.77 3.26
CA LEU A 103 -10.13 -8.24 2.08
C LEU A 103 -9.49 -7.82 0.76
N THR A 104 -8.78 -6.69 0.76
CA THR A 104 -8.23 -6.08 -0.45
C THR A 104 -6.79 -5.62 -0.26
N TYR A 105 -6.08 -5.55 -1.39
CA TYR A 105 -4.83 -4.81 -1.50
C TYR A 105 -5.02 -3.35 -1.09
N GLY A 106 -3.95 -2.70 -0.64
CA GLY A 106 -3.95 -1.27 -0.39
C GLY A 106 -4.63 -0.84 0.90
N SER A 107 -4.89 -1.77 1.81
CA SER A 107 -5.49 -1.47 3.11
C SER A 107 -4.63 -0.46 3.87
N ASN A 108 -5.28 0.52 4.50
CA ASN A 108 -4.58 1.67 5.09
C ASN A 108 -4.82 1.78 6.60
N SER A 109 -5.61 0.89 7.19
CA SER A 109 -5.96 0.93 8.59
C SER A 109 -5.80 -0.45 9.23
N SER A 110 -5.43 -0.46 10.51
CA SER A 110 -5.47 -1.69 11.31
C SER A 110 -6.90 -2.21 11.50
N ALA A 111 -7.91 -1.34 11.33
CA ALA A 111 -9.32 -1.71 11.37
C ALA A 111 -9.74 -2.58 10.17
N ASP A 112 -8.96 -2.56 9.08
CA ASP A 112 -9.20 -3.39 7.90
C ASP A 112 -8.78 -4.85 8.15
N CYS A 113 -8.08 -5.13 9.26
CA CYS A 113 -7.75 -6.48 9.70
C CYS A 113 -8.98 -7.15 10.34
N ILE A 114 -9.65 -7.95 9.53
CA ILE A 114 -10.83 -8.74 9.87
C ILE A 114 -10.46 -10.22 10.01
N ASP A 115 -11.39 -11.07 10.47
CA ASP A 115 -11.13 -12.50 10.61
C ASP A 115 -10.91 -13.15 9.23
N ASP A 116 -9.87 -13.97 9.11
CA ASP A 116 -9.56 -14.74 7.91
C ASP A 116 -10.49 -15.95 7.85
N CYS A 117 -11.67 -15.76 7.26
CA CYS A 117 -12.69 -16.80 7.19
C CYS A 117 -12.22 -17.97 6.34
N GLU A 118 -12.26 -19.17 6.90
CA GLU A 118 -11.84 -20.41 6.23
C GLU A 118 -12.70 -20.73 4.98
N PRO A 119 -12.19 -21.52 4.02
CA PRO A 119 -12.99 -22.01 2.90
C PRO A 119 -14.33 -22.60 3.34
N GLY A 120 -15.39 -22.24 2.62
CA GLY A 120 -16.79 -22.50 2.97
C GLY A 120 -17.44 -21.39 3.79
N GLN A 121 -16.69 -20.36 4.17
CA GLN A 121 -17.18 -19.19 4.88
C GLN A 121 -16.88 -17.90 4.12
N TYR A 122 -17.58 -16.84 4.49
CA TYR A 122 -17.29 -15.48 4.07
C TYR A 122 -17.39 -14.54 5.26
N TYR A 123 -16.71 -13.41 5.20
CA TYR A 123 -16.81 -12.36 6.21
C TYR A 123 -18.09 -11.54 5.98
N ASP A 124 -19.06 -11.68 6.89
CA ASP A 124 -20.25 -10.85 6.91
C ASP A 124 -19.91 -9.51 7.55
N ILE A 125 -19.71 -8.49 6.72
CA ILE A 125 -19.38 -7.12 7.15
C ILE A 125 -20.45 -6.55 8.09
N GLY A 126 -21.73 -6.87 7.86
CA GLY A 126 -22.84 -6.33 8.65
C GLY A 126 -22.87 -6.85 10.09
N ASN A 127 -22.43 -8.09 10.29
CA ASN A 127 -22.36 -8.73 11.60
C ASN A 127 -20.93 -8.87 12.15
N SER A 128 -19.93 -8.48 11.36
CA SER A 128 -18.50 -8.61 11.67
C SER A 128 -18.09 -10.02 12.11
N VAL A 129 -18.60 -11.05 11.41
CA VAL A 129 -18.39 -12.46 11.74
C VAL A 129 -18.21 -13.30 10.49
N CYS A 130 -17.45 -14.40 10.59
CA CYS A 130 -17.42 -15.40 9.52
C CYS A 130 -18.73 -16.19 9.48
N ALA A 131 -19.46 -16.07 8.37
CA ALA A 131 -20.70 -16.78 8.13
C ALA A 131 -20.47 -17.91 7.11
N GLN A 132 -21.14 -19.04 7.30
CA GLN A 132 -21.07 -20.15 6.34
C GLN A 132 -21.79 -19.78 5.04
N CYS A 133 -21.26 -20.26 3.91
CA CYS A 133 -21.98 -20.21 2.64
C CYS A 133 -23.32 -20.92 2.76
N GLU A 134 -24.40 -20.24 2.37
CA GLU A 134 -25.72 -20.86 2.34
C GLU A 134 -25.79 -21.99 1.31
N ARG A 135 -26.83 -22.83 1.40
CA ARG A 135 -27.07 -23.85 0.38
C ARG A 135 -27.11 -23.22 -1.01
N HIS A 136 -26.73 -24.01 -2.01
CA HIS A 136 -26.59 -23.58 -3.41
C HIS A 136 -25.37 -22.68 -3.68
N HIS A 137 -24.53 -22.41 -2.67
CA HIS A 137 -23.32 -21.59 -2.80
C HIS A 137 -22.09 -22.33 -2.25
N TYR A 138 -20.90 -21.85 -2.62
CA TYR A 138 -19.61 -22.33 -2.14
C TYR A 138 -18.58 -21.19 -2.05
N GLN A 139 -17.51 -21.40 -1.29
CA GLN A 139 -16.33 -20.50 -1.26
C GLN A 139 -15.07 -21.32 -1.07
N ASP A 140 -14.17 -21.33 -2.04
CA ASP A 140 -12.97 -22.16 -2.08
C ASP A 140 -11.69 -21.48 -1.57
N MET A 141 -11.73 -20.17 -1.35
CA MET A 141 -10.63 -19.38 -0.82
C MET A 141 -10.92 -18.86 0.59
N SER A 142 -9.87 -18.61 1.38
CA SER A 142 -10.01 -17.93 2.67
C SER A 142 -10.14 -16.42 2.51
N GLY A 143 -10.63 -15.75 3.55
CA GLY A 143 -10.64 -14.29 3.64
C GLY A 143 -11.50 -13.61 2.59
N GLN A 144 -12.62 -14.24 2.20
CA GLN A 144 -13.53 -13.71 1.18
C GLN A 144 -14.75 -13.03 1.81
N GLU A 145 -15.37 -12.11 1.09
CA GLU A 145 -16.57 -11.38 1.54
C GLU A 145 -17.89 -11.92 0.95
N PHE A 146 -17.81 -12.97 0.12
CA PHE A 146 -18.98 -13.55 -0.52
C PHE A 146 -18.79 -15.05 -0.79
N CYS A 147 -19.90 -15.72 -1.15
CA CYS A 147 -19.89 -17.08 -1.66
C CYS A 147 -20.36 -17.10 -3.11
N TYR A 148 -19.70 -17.90 -3.95
CA TYR A 148 -20.09 -18.12 -5.34
C TYR A 148 -21.36 -18.99 -5.40
N SER A 149 -22.31 -18.64 -6.25
CA SER A 149 -23.43 -19.53 -6.56
C SER A 149 -22.96 -20.73 -7.36
N CYS A 150 -23.58 -21.90 -7.15
CA CYS A 150 -23.36 -23.06 -8.01
C CYS A 150 -23.71 -22.74 -9.48
N PRO A 151 -23.04 -23.41 -10.45
CA PRO A 151 -23.41 -23.33 -11.85
C PRO A 151 -24.88 -23.67 -12.11
N LEU A 152 -25.40 -23.22 -13.25
CA LEU A 152 -26.81 -23.41 -13.63
C LEU A 152 -27.23 -24.89 -13.54
N GLY A 153 -28.37 -25.14 -12.87
CA GLY A 153 -28.92 -26.49 -12.70
C GLY A 153 -28.26 -27.32 -11.59
N MET A 154 -27.24 -26.78 -10.91
CA MET A 154 -26.50 -27.45 -9.85
C MET A 154 -26.78 -26.82 -8.48
N LYS A 155 -26.52 -27.57 -7.41
CA LYS A 155 -26.63 -27.09 -6.03
C LYS A 155 -25.67 -27.80 -5.09
N THR A 156 -25.36 -27.17 -3.96
CA THR A 156 -24.80 -27.84 -2.79
C THR A 156 -25.92 -28.33 -1.86
N SER A 157 -25.68 -29.44 -1.16
CA SER A 157 -26.68 -30.07 -0.28
C SER A 157 -26.68 -29.45 1.13
N GLN A 158 -25.53 -28.94 1.56
CA GLN A 158 -25.27 -28.42 2.89
C GLN A 158 -24.77 -26.98 2.84
N LYS A 159 -24.85 -26.27 3.98
CA LYS A 159 -24.16 -24.99 4.15
C LYS A 159 -22.65 -25.24 4.28
N GLY A 160 -21.85 -24.21 4.06
CA GLY A 160 -20.41 -24.26 4.29
C GLY A 160 -19.63 -25.02 3.21
N SER A 161 -20.19 -25.18 2.00
CA SER A 161 -19.46 -25.85 0.94
C SER A 161 -18.23 -25.05 0.53
N ASN A 162 -17.08 -25.70 0.48
CA ASN A 162 -15.79 -25.08 0.31
C ASN A 162 -15.17 -25.31 -1.08
N SER A 163 -15.95 -25.82 -2.03
CA SER A 163 -15.45 -26.10 -3.38
C SER A 163 -16.60 -26.19 -4.37
N SER A 164 -16.30 -25.85 -5.62
CA SER A 164 -17.26 -25.93 -6.73
C SER A 164 -17.69 -27.36 -7.04
N GLU A 165 -16.83 -28.34 -6.76
CA GLU A 165 -17.07 -29.77 -6.95
C GLU A 165 -18.15 -30.32 -6.01
N SER A 166 -18.46 -29.60 -4.92
CA SER A 166 -19.61 -29.92 -4.06
C SER A 166 -20.96 -29.60 -4.73
N CYS A 167 -20.96 -28.86 -5.84
CA CYS A 167 -22.16 -28.64 -6.64
C CYS A 167 -22.50 -29.90 -7.44
N TYR A 168 -23.73 -30.36 -7.36
CA TYR A 168 -24.23 -31.50 -8.12
C TYR A 168 -25.52 -31.17 -8.87
N SER A 169 -25.71 -31.78 -10.04
CA SER A 169 -26.94 -31.65 -10.84
C SER A 169 -28.11 -32.30 -10.11
N MET A 170 -29.27 -31.64 -10.16
CA MET A 170 -30.53 -32.26 -9.73
C MET A 170 -31.13 -33.22 -10.77
N TYR A 171 -30.61 -33.20 -12.00
CA TYR A 171 -31.03 -34.07 -13.09
C TYR A 171 -29.95 -35.13 -13.33
N ASN A 172 -30.27 -36.39 -13.03
CA ASN A 172 -29.52 -37.53 -13.55
C ASN A 172 -29.90 -37.66 -15.03
N LEU A 173 -29.00 -37.23 -15.92
CA LEU A 173 -29.00 -37.70 -17.31
C LEU A 173 -28.14 -38.96 -17.39
#